data_AF-A0A3P1W155-F1
#
_entry.id   AF-A0A3P1W155-F1
#
_cell.length_a   1.000
_cell.length_b   1.000
_cell.length_c   1.000
_cell.angle_alpha   90.00
_cell.angle_beta   90.00
_cell.angle_gamma   90.00
#
_symmetry.space_group_name_H-M   'P 1'
#
loop_
_entity.id
_entity.type
_entity.pdbx_description
1 polymer ?
#
loop_
_entity_poly.entity_id
_entity_poly.type
_entity_poly.pdbx_seq_one_letter_code
_entity_poly.pdbx_strand_id
1 'polypeptide(L)' 'MTQFSLKKIYSGKVRDLYEIDDQRMLMVATDRLSAFDVILD' A
#
# COMPACT_ATOMS: atom_id res chain seq x y z
N MET A 1 5.81 16.00 -3.54
CA MET A 1 5.54 14.56 -3.32
C MET A 1 6.18 14.19 -1.99
N THR A 2 5.37 13.97 -0.97
CA THR A 2 5.86 13.64 0.38
C THR A 2 6.42 12.22 0.34
N GLN A 3 7.73 12.08 0.45
CA GLN A 3 8.37 10.78 0.50
C GLN A 3 8.25 10.23 1.92
N PHE A 4 7.43 9.19 2.10
CA PHE A 4 7.39 8.43 3.35
C PHE A 4 8.74 7.72 3.56
N SER A 5 9.29 7.82 4.76
CA SER A 5 10.58 7.21 5.12
C SER A 5 10.52 5.70 5.34
N LEU A 6 9.33 5.11 5.34
CA LEU A 6 9.13 3.68 5.59
C LEU A 6 9.33 2.86 4.32
N LYS A 7 9.99 1.71 4.47
CA LYS A 7 10.24 0.78 3.38
C LYS A 7 8.92 0.15 2.92
N LYS A 8 8.58 0.31 1.64
CA LYS A 8 7.42 -0.33 1.04
C LYS A 8 7.71 -1.82 0.83
N ILE A 9 6.87 -2.68 1.41
CA ILE A 9 6.99 -4.14 1.30
C ILE A 9 6.17 -4.65 0.13
N TYR A 10 4.93 -4.14 -0.02
CA TYR A 10 3.98 -4.65 -1.00
C TYR A 10 3.03 -3.55 -1.47
N SER A 11 2.56 -3.70 -2.72
CA SER A 11 1.54 -2.86 -3.35
C SER A 11 0.45 -3.77 -3.90
N GLY A 12 -0.70 -3.79 -3.26
CA GLY A 12 -1.88 -4.53 -3.71
C GLY A 12 -2.80 -3.68 -4.57
N LYS A 13 -3.95 -4.26 -4.99
CA LYS A 13 -4.95 -3.55 -5.81
C LYS A 13 -5.42 -2.24 -5.14
N VAL A 14 -5.74 -2.29 -3.86
CA VAL A 14 -6.34 -1.16 -3.11
C VAL A 14 -5.64 -0.83 -1.78
N ARG A 15 -4.50 -1.47 -1.51
CA ARG A 15 -3.74 -1.29 -0.26
C ARG A 15 -2.24 -1.33 -0.51
N ASP A 16 -1.50 -0.55 0.27
CA ASP A 16 -0.05 -0.60 0.34
C ASP A 16 0.40 -1.06 1.73
N LEU A 17 1.49 -1.82 1.78
CA LEU A 17 2.11 -2.30 3.02
C LEU A 17 3.52 -1.72 3.18
N TYR A 18 3.81 -1.23 4.37
CA TYR A 18 5.11 -0.68 4.74
C TYR A 18 5.64 -1.31 6.02
N GLU A 19 6.95 -1.46 6.08
CA GLU A 19 7.68 -1.96 7.24
C GLU A 19 7.77 -0.86 8.31
N ILE A 20 7.45 -1.20 9.57
CA ILE A 20 7.77 -0.35 10.72
C ILE A 20 8.94 -0.96 11.49
N ASP A 21 8.81 -2.24 11.85
CA ASP A 21 9.84 -3.06 12.50
C ASP A 21 9.49 -4.56 12.34
N ASP A 22 10.29 -5.44 12.94
CA ASP A 22 10.16 -6.90 12.85
C ASP A 22 8.81 -7.46 13.32
N GLN A 23 8.01 -6.69 14.06
CA GLN A 23 6.74 -7.14 14.64
C GLN A 23 5.53 -6.35 14.13
N ARG A 24 5.74 -5.24 13.41
CA ARG A 24 4.68 -4.31 13.05
C ARG A 24 4.79 -3.85 11.60
N MET A 25 3.63 -3.75 10.97
CA MET A 25 3.48 -3.23 9.62
C MET A 25 2.43 -2.13 9.58
N LEU A 26 2.63 -1.16 8.70
CA LEU A 26 1.63 -0.17 8.34
C LEU A 26 0.89 -0.65 7.10
N MET A 27 -0.43 -0.80 7.21
CA MET A 27 -1.31 -1.02 6.07
C MET A 27 -2.05 0.27 5.74
N VAL A 28 -1.85 0.79 4.53
CA VAL A 28 -2.51 1.99 4.03
C VAL A 28 -3.59 1.57 3.05
N ALA A 29 -4.85 1.90 3.35
CA ALA A 29 -5.92 1.83 2.37
C ALA A 29 -5.78 3.02 1.41
N THR A 30 -5.69 2.72 0.11
CA THR A 30 -5.54 3.74 -0.93
C THR A 30 -6.88 4.03 -1.58
N ASP A 31 -6.98 5.15 -2.29
CA ASP A 31 -8.19 5.47 -3.07
C ASP A 31 -8.30 4.68 -4.38
N ARG A 32 -7.29 3.83 -4.71
CA ARG A 32 -7.35 2.94 -5.87
C ARG A 32 -8.58 2.04 -5.80
N LEU A 33 -9.30 1.97 -6.92
CA LEU A 33 -10.46 1.11 -7.11
C LEU A 33 -10.12 -0.03 -8.07
N SER A 34 -10.71 -1.21 -7.85
CA SER A 34 -10.55 -2.35 -8.76
C SER A 34 -11.89 -2.98 -9.13
N ALA A 35 -12.08 -3.33 -10.40
CA ALA A 35 -13.21 -4.10 -10.91
C ALA A 35 -12.75 -5.07 -12.01
N PHE A 36 -13.41 -6.23 -12.12
CA PHE A 36 -13.06 -7.28 -13.11
C PHE A 36 -11.57 -7.64 -13.11
N ASP A 37 -10.99 -7.74 -11.91
CA ASP A 37 -9.57 -7.99 -11.66
C ASP A 37 -8.55 -6.94 -12.14
N VAL A 38 -9.02 -5.79 -12.61
CA VAL A 38 -8.18 -4.67 -13.09
C VAL A 38 -8.29 -3.47 -12.13
N ILE A 39 -7.18 -2.75 -11.92
CA ILE A 39 -7.14 -1.47 -11.20
C ILE A 39 -7.60 -0.37 -12.15
N LEU A 40 -8.52 0.49 -11.72
CA LEU A 40 -9.20 1.46 -12.59
C LEU A 40 -8.51 2.82 -12.67
N ASP A 41 -7.79 3.19 -11.61
CA ASP A 41 -7.07 4.47 -11.36
C ASP A 41 -7.92 5.75 -11.38
#